data_AF-I7KIN6-F1
#
_entry.id   AF-I7KIN6-F1
#
_cell.length_a   1.000
_cell.length_b   1.000
_cell.length_c   1.000
_cell.angle_alpha   90.00
_cell.angle_beta   90.00
_cell.angle_gamma   90.00
#
_symmetry.space_group_name_H-M   'P 1'
#
loop_
_entity.id
_entity.type
_entity.pdbx_description
1 polymer ?
#
loop_
_entity_poly.entity_id
_entity_poly.type
_entity_poly.pdbx_seq_one_letter_code
_entity_poly.pdbx_strand_id
1 'polypeptide(L)'
;MIIGDAHRLATSKRIDPERFAPSPSLGRSPLYSYAARPCRQMRRTPLIRAWWTSPDSRWGRGVRDWRRVAQWAPVKHSPRIVVAPDSLKGTASSPDAARWLAAGLSEALPDAEIALAPMADGGEGTAALLGGEPITLPTTTAAGRLTEATYFLDRESRTAHIDVAAASGLPQVKDSPVPLTGDTYGTGVLVADAQSRGARRIVLALGGSATLDGGTGILAALGAAPQAASGAPVPHGGGWLKAIEHIDTAQLNIPAAGVDWVLLADVTAPVTGENGAARGFGPQKGADASDVELLEESLAHLCRVLDVDPERPGYGAAGAIPVGIAWLSRLIYGDLGHVEVLPGAAAVAAAQGLKEKIAGADLVVTAEGTVDEQSFRGKVLGAVAELARGAVARLGVAAGRIPEGLLPEGALAETLEEGVGVEEQLRRAGRRLGEAYRSIATVQG
;
A
#
# COMPACT_ATOMS: atom_id res chain seq x y z
N MET A 1 -19.92 65.95 0.84
CA MET A 1 -18.50 66.31 1.08
C MET A 1 -17.69 65.37 0.19
N ILE A 2 -17.20 65.94 -0.92
CA ILE A 2 -16.28 65.42 -1.96
C ILE A 2 -16.56 64.04 -2.58
N ILE A 3 -16.97 64.13 -3.85
CA ILE A 3 -17.07 63.13 -4.91
C ILE A 3 -15.67 62.91 -5.51
N GLY A 4 -15.35 61.69 -5.96
CA GLY A 4 -14.15 61.38 -6.74
C GLY A 4 -14.43 60.32 -7.80
N ASP A 5 -14.58 60.78 -9.03
CA ASP A 5 -14.89 60.04 -10.25
C ASP A 5 -13.76 59.16 -10.79
N ALA A 6 -14.22 58.20 -11.60
CA ALA A 6 -13.53 57.37 -12.59
C ALA A 6 -12.38 58.04 -13.39
N HIS A 7 -11.38 57.25 -13.81
CA HIS A 7 -11.12 57.01 -15.25
C HIS A 7 -10.05 55.93 -15.54
N ARG A 8 -10.44 55.02 -16.43
CA ARG A 8 -9.69 54.25 -17.47
C ARG A 8 -8.15 54.34 -17.50
N LEU A 9 -7.52 53.17 -17.62
CA LEU A 9 -6.43 52.92 -18.58
C LEU A 9 -6.44 51.44 -19.01
N ALA A 10 -7.16 51.16 -20.09
CA ALA A 10 -6.96 49.97 -20.90
C ALA A 10 -5.94 50.32 -21.98
N THR A 11 -4.85 49.56 -22.09
CA THR A 11 -3.98 49.59 -23.26
C THR A 11 -3.91 48.20 -23.88
N SER A 12 -4.35 48.17 -25.13
CA SER A 12 -4.35 47.03 -26.03
C SER A 12 -2.93 46.61 -26.41
N LYS A 13 -2.62 45.32 -26.35
CA LYS A 13 -1.66 44.71 -27.26
C LYS A 13 -2.41 43.75 -28.17
N ARG A 14 -2.52 44.16 -29.43
CA ARG A 14 -2.95 43.34 -30.56
C ARG A 14 -1.94 42.21 -30.74
N ILE A 15 -2.44 40.98 -30.87
CA ILE A 15 -1.69 39.85 -31.41
C ILE A 15 -2.24 39.63 -32.83
N ASP A 16 -1.34 39.60 -33.78
CA ASP A 16 -1.59 39.43 -35.22
C ASP A 16 -1.81 37.93 -35.52
N PRO A 17 -2.94 37.51 -36.10
CA PRO A 17 -3.20 36.13 -36.44
C PRO A 17 -3.00 35.92 -37.95
N GLU A 18 -1.85 35.40 -38.38
CA GLU A 18 -1.69 34.67 -39.65
C GLU A 18 -0.23 34.33 -39.90
N ARG A 19 0.19 33.08 -39.63
CA ARG A 19 1.19 32.36 -40.45
C ARG A 19 0.92 30.85 -40.43
N PHE A 20 0.12 30.44 -41.42
CA PHE A 20 0.34 29.29 -42.32
C PHE A 20 0.91 27.96 -41.75
N ALA A 21 -0.01 27.04 -41.45
CA ALA A 21 -0.29 25.75 -42.11
C ALA A 21 0.85 24.78 -42.59
N PRO A 22 0.55 23.46 -42.70
CA PRO A 22 1.48 22.34 -42.51
C PRO A 22 2.05 21.74 -43.81
N SER A 23 3.12 20.93 -43.68
CA SER A 23 3.60 20.05 -44.76
C SER A 23 3.38 18.56 -44.45
N PRO A 24 2.80 17.76 -45.37
CA PRO A 24 2.60 16.32 -45.22
C PRO A 24 3.64 15.49 -46.01
N SER A 25 3.96 14.28 -45.55
CA SER A 25 4.35 13.11 -46.38
C SER A 25 4.68 11.93 -45.46
N LEU A 26 3.86 10.85 -45.51
CA LEU A 26 4.05 9.63 -46.30
C LEU A 26 5.14 8.70 -45.75
N GLY A 27 4.71 7.54 -45.24
CA GLY A 27 5.58 6.42 -44.90
C GLY A 27 4.81 5.24 -44.31
N ARG A 28 4.15 4.46 -45.17
CA ARG A 28 3.57 3.14 -44.85
C ARG A 28 4.69 2.12 -44.59
N SER A 29 4.56 1.36 -43.48
CA SER A 29 4.79 -0.10 -43.27
C SER A 29 6.13 -0.76 -43.73
N PRO A 30 6.59 -1.93 -43.19
CA PRO A 30 5.80 -2.96 -42.49
C PRO A 30 6.42 -3.62 -41.23
N LEU A 31 5.50 -4.26 -40.49
CA LEU A 31 5.60 -5.52 -39.73
C LEU A 31 6.94 -6.28 -39.78
N TYR A 32 7.47 -6.60 -38.59
CA TYR A 32 8.31 -7.79 -38.39
C TYR A 32 7.78 -8.62 -37.23
N SER A 33 7.14 -9.73 -37.57
CA SER A 33 6.91 -10.87 -36.69
C SER A 33 8.21 -11.67 -36.54
N TYR A 34 8.54 -12.11 -35.33
CA TYR A 34 9.40 -13.28 -35.15
C TYR A 34 8.62 -14.35 -34.38
N ALA A 35 8.03 -15.27 -35.15
CA ALA A 35 7.53 -16.54 -34.67
C ALA A 35 8.66 -17.57 -34.67
N ALA A 36 8.55 -18.49 -33.72
CA ALA A 36 9.39 -19.64 -33.46
C ALA A 36 9.72 -20.51 -34.69
N ARG A 37 10.89 -21.15 -34.64
CA ARG A 37 11.14 -22.43 -35.33
C ARG A 37 11.72 -23.46 -34.36
N PRO A 38 11.17 -24.69 -34.33
CA PRO A 38 11.71 -25.82 -33.58
C PRO A 38 12.55 -26.76 -34.46
N CYS A 39 13.17 -27.74 -33.79
CA CYS A 39 13.45 -29.12 -34.24
C CYS A 39 14.88 -29.48 -34.70
N ARG A 40 15.55 -30.34 -33.91
CA ARG A 40 16.09 -31.70 -34.23
C ARG A 40 17.22 -32.06 -33.25
N GLN A 41 17.00 -32.96 -32.28
CA GLN A 41 17.32 -34.40 -32.32
C GLN A 41 18.66 -34.78 -32.98
N MET A 42 19.64 -35.25 -32.19
CA MET A 42 20.12 -36.65 -32.21
C MET A 42 21.21 -36.95 -31.17
N ARG A 43 20.89 -37.94 -30.31
CA ARG A 43 21.69 -39.00 -29.66
C ARG A 43 23.22 -39.02 -29.85
N ARG A 44 23.96 -39.31 -28.75
CA ARG A 44 24.55 -40.64 -28.46
C ARG A 44 25.36 -40.68 -27.15
N THR A 45 25.07 -41.68 -26.34
CA THR A 45 25.84 -42.21 -25.19
C THR A 45 27.12 -42.94 -25.64
N PRO A 46 28.05 -43.21 -24.71
CA PRO A 46 28.61 -44.56 -24.65
C PRO A 46 28.63 -45.17 -23.25
N LEU A 47 28.32 -46.48 -23.24
CA LEU A 47 28.50 -47.46 -22.16
C LEU A 47 29.89 -48.12 -22.30
N ILE A 48 30.61 -48.34 -21.20
CA ILE A 48 31.65 -49.39 -21.05
C ILE A 48 31.54 -49.90 -19.61
N ARG A 49 30.85 -51.02 -19.36
CA ARG A 49 31.32 -52.42 -19.24
C ARG A 49 32.26 -52.72 -18.05
N ALA A 50 31.73 -53.56 -17.16
CA ALA A 50 32.32 -54.16 -15.98
C ALA A 50 33.31 -55.30 -16.29
N TRP A 51 34.20 -55.57 -15.33
CA TRP A 51 34.91 -56.85 -15.19
C TRP A 51 34.91 -57.26 -13.70
N TRP A 52 34.49 -58.49 -13.45
CA TRP A 52 34.63 -59.23 -12.20
C TRP A 52 35.48 -60.47 -12.50
N THR A 53 36.54 -60.73 -11.72
CA THR A 53 37.08 -62.06 -11.41
C THR A 53 37.93 -61.99 -10.13
N SER A 54 37.52 -62.74 -9.11
CA SER A 54 38.23 -63.09 -7.84
C SER A 54 39.39 -64.09 -8.07
N PRO A 55 40.05 -64.65 -7.04
CA PRO A 55 40.60 -64.07 -5.80
C PRO A 55 42.08 -64.48 -5.62
N ASP A 56 42.87 -63.80 -4.80
CA ASP A 56 44.03 -64.49 -4.21
C ASP A 56 44.48 -63.99 -2.84
N SER A 57 44.93 -64.97 -2.09
CA SER A 57 45.19 -64.98 -0.66
C SER A 57 46.53 -64.31 -0.27
N ARG A 58 46.55 -63.59 0.87
CA ARG A 58 47.65 -63.66 1.85
C ARG A 58 47.36 -62.88 3.14
N TRP A 59 47.64 -63.57 4.25
CA TRP A 59 47.60 -63.11 5.62
C TRP A 59 48.60 -61.98 5.90
N GLY A 60 48.20 -60.99 6.72
CA GLY A 60 49.12 -60.00 7.28
C GLY A 60 48.44 -59.04 8.26
N ARG A 61 48.62 -59.31 9.55
CA ARG A 61 48.19 -58.49 10.70
C ARG A 61 48.61 -57.02 10.56
N GLY A 62 47.77 -56.07 10.99
CA GLY A 62 48.27 -54.73 11.30
C GLY A 62 47.23 -53.65 11.57
N VAL A 63 46.93 -53.47 12.85
CA VAL A 63 46.72 -52.17 13.51
C VAL A 63 45.40 -51.41 13.27
N ARG A 64 44.64 -51.37 14.37
CA ARG A 64 43.65 -50.39 14.80
C ARG A 64 43.88 -48.98 14.23
N ASP A 65 42.93 -48.47 13.45
CA ASP A 65 42.69 -47.02 13.42
C ASP A 65 41.21 -46.70 13.23
N TRP A 66 40.46 -46.76 14.34
CA TRP A 66 39.07 -46.29 14.41
C TRP A 66 39.00 -44.78 14.72
N ARG A 67 40.09 -44.01 14.50
CA ARG A 67 40.14 -42.57 14.75
C ARG A 67 40.17 -41.75 13.46
N ARG A 68 39.21 -41.99 12.58
CA ARG A 68 38.64 -40.93 11.73
C ARG A 68 37.13 -41.06 11.72
N VAL A 69 36.53 -40.85 12.89
CA VAL A 69 35.22 -40.21 12.91
C VAL A 69 35.48 -38.84 12.30
N ALA A 70 35.10 -38.66 11.04
CA ALA A 70 34.97 -37.33 10.46
C ALA A 70 34.13 -36.55 11.46
N GLN A 71 34.74 -35.57 12.12
CA GLN A 71 34.01 -34.60 12.91
C GLN A 71 33.11 -33.88 11.92
N TRP A 72 31.90 -34.39 11.75
CA TRP A 72 30.80 -33.63 11.21
C TRP A 72 30.49 -32.60 12.29
N ALA A 73 31.28 -31.53 12.31
CA ALA A 73 30.83 -30.32 12.97
C ALA A 73 29.54 -29.95 12.24
N PRO A 74 28.37 -29.90 12.91
CA PRO A 74 27.20 -29.34 12.27
C PRO A 74 27.61 -27.95 11.78
N VAL A 75 27.42 -27.70 10.48
CA VAL A 75 27.51 -26.33 9.98
C VAL A 75 26.50 -25.57 10.84
N LYS A 76 26.97 -24.70 11.74
CA LYS A 76 26.09 -23.80 12.48
C LYS A 76 25.39 -22.96 11.42
N HIS A 77 24.17 -23.34 11.05
CA HIS A 77 23.35 -22.53 10.19
C HIS A 77 22.94 -21.32 11.04
N SER A 78 23.55 -20.17 10.75
CA SER A 78 23.08 -18.90 11.28
C SER A 78 21.61 -18.74 10.88
N PRO A 79 20.67 -18.66 11.83
CA PRO A 79 19.26 -18.56 11.48
C PRO A 79 19.01 -17.32 10.64
N ARG A 80 18.28 -17.48 9.54
CA ARG A 80 17.83 -16.36 8.71
C ARG A 80 16.47 -15.92 9.19
N ILE A 81 16.38 -14.67 9.62
CA ILE A 81 15.17 -14.11 10.21
C ILE A 81 14.70 -12.92 9.41
N VAL A 82 13.43 -12.90 9.03
CA VAL A 82 12.79 -11.75 8.40
C VAL A 82 11.90 -11.07 9.43
N VAL A 83 12.03 -9.76 9.60
CA VAL A 83 11.21 -8.97 10.52
C VAL A 83 10.32 -8.04 9.70
N ALA A 84 9.04 -8.39 9.62
CA ALA A 84 8.04 -7.74 8.77
C ALA A 84 6.78 -7.30 9.55
N PRO A 85 6.91 -6.39 10.53
CA PRO A 85 5.79 -5.89 11.31
C PRO A 85 5.01 -4.80 10.57
N ASP A 86 3.74 -4.66 10.93
CA ASP A 86 2.96 -3.46 10.67
C ASP A 86 3.26 -2.38 11.73
N SER A 87 2.71 -1.18 11.53
CA SER A 87 2.67 -0.14 12.55
C SER A 87 1.78 -0.57 13.73
N LEU A 88 2.17 -0.14 14.94
CA LEU A 88 1.29 -0.20 16.09
C LEU A 88 0.62 1.17 16.19
N LYS A 89 -0.66 1.22 15.76
CA LYS A 89 -1.42 2.47 15.60
C LYS A 89 -1.29 3.38 16.84
N GLY A 90 -0.74 4.57 16.63
CA GLY A 90 -0.58 5.59 17.68
C GLY A 90 0.59 5.37 18.64
N THR A 91 1.43 4.34 18.45
CA THR A 91 2.55 4.05 19.36
C THR A 91 3.88 3.80 18.66
N ALA A 92 3.91 3.06 17.54
CA ALA A 92 5.15 2.74 16.83
C ALA A 92 4.96 2.71 15.31
N SER A 93 5.90 3.31 14.57
CA SER A 93 6.00 3.14 13.12
C SER A 93 6.44 1.70 12.78
N SER A 94 6.08 1.17 11.61
CA SER A 94 6.56 -0.16 11.20
C SER A 94 8.10 -0.25 11.09
N PRO A 95 8.85 0.79 10.62
CA PRO A 95 10.30 0.77 10.68
C PRO A 95 10.86 0.68 12.10
N ASP A 96 10.29 1.41 13.07
CA ASP A 96 10.76 1.38 14.46
C ASP A 96 10.41 0.03 15.10
N ALA A 97 9.20 -0.48 14.88
CA ALA A 97 8.80 -1.79 15.34
C ALA A 97 9.73 -2.88 14.81
N ALA A 98 10.11 -2.81 13.53
CA ALA A 98 11.05 -3.76 12.93
C ALA A 98 12.42 -3.71 13.61
N ARG A 99 12.94 -2.51 13.90
CA ARG A 99 14.22 -2.33 14.58
C ARG A 99 14.18 -2.86 16.01
N TRP A 100 13.13 -2.58 16.76
CA TRP A 100 13.02 -2.98 18.17
C TRP A 100 12.84 -4.50 18.32
N LEU A 101 12.02 -5.12 17.48
CA LEU A 101 11.91 -6.59 17.41
C LEU A 101 13.26 -7.23 17.05
N ALA A 102 13.96 -6.69 16.04
CA ALA A 102 15.28 -7.17 15.64
C ALA A 102 16.33 -7.04 16.74
N ALA A 103 16.29 -5.96 17.54
CA ALA A 103 17.16 -5.81 18.71
C ALA A 103 16.94 -6.94 19.72
N GLY A 104 15.67 -7.26 20.03
CA GLY A 104 15.32 -8.38 20.90
C GLY A 104 15.77 -9.73 20.35
N LEU A 105 15.51 -9.98 19.07
CA LEU A 105 15.92 -11.19 18.36
C LEU A 105 17.44 -11.36 18.39
N SER A 106 18.21 -10.28 18.24
CA SER A 106 19.67 -10.31 18.26
C SER A 106 20.24 -10.68 19.63
N GLU A 107 19.56 -10.31 20.72
CA GLU A 107 19.95 -10.75 22.07
C GLU A 107 19.73 -12.25 22.26
N ALA A 108 18.60 -12.75 21.76
CA ALA A 108 18.23 -14.15 21.85
C ALA A 108 18.91 -15.03 20.80
N LEU A 109 19.44 -14.49 19.71
CA LEU A 109 20.09 -15.21 18.61
C LEU A 109 21.25 -14.37 18.04
N PRO A 110 22.41 -14.30 18.73
CA PRO A 110 23.51 -13.40 18.35
C PRO A 110 24.13 -13.68 16.97
N ASP A 111 24.04 -14.92 16.50
CA ASP A 111 24.59 -15.37 15.22
C ASP A 111 23.56 -15.25 14.06
N ALA A 112 22.35 -14.72 14.29
CA ALA A 112 21.30 -14.68 13.27
C ALA A 112 21.52 -13.60 12.18
N GLU A 113 21.19 -13.94 10.95
CA GLU A 113 21.09 -13.01 9.83
C GLU A 113 19.68 -12.40 9.82
N ILE A 114 19.54 -11.13 10.20
CA ILE A 114 18.24 -10.45 10.30
C ILE A 114 18.03 -9.49 9.15
N ALA A 115 16.97 -9.70 8.37
CA ALA A 115 16.50 -8.79 7.33
C ALA A 115 15.24 -8.05 7.77
N LEU A 116 15.28 -6.71 7.75
CA LEU A 116 14.10 -5.89 8.02
C LEU A 116 13.26 -5.72 6.74
N ALA A 117 11.95 -5.81 6.89
CA ALA A 117 10.98 -5.61 5.83
C ALA A 117 9.71 -4.97 6.42
N PRO A 118 9.78 -3.73 6.94
CA PRO A 118 8.62 -3.07 7.54
C PRO A 118 7.45 -3.02 6.55
N MET A 119 6.26 -3.28 7.06
CA MET A 119 5.03 -3.46 6.29
C MET A 119 4.03 -2.34 6.58
N ALA A 120 3.02 -2.25 5.73
CA ALA A 120 1.81 -1.46 5.93
C ALA A 120 0.68 -2.07 5.09
N ASP A 121 -0.58 -1.78 5.42
CA ASP A 121 -1.77 -2.33 4.76
C ASP A 121 -2.43 -1.35 3.76
N GLY A 122 -1.90 -0.13 3.62
CA GLY A 122 -2.53 0.96 2.86
C GLY A 122 -2.88 2.17 3.71
N GLY A 123 -2.69 2.10 5.04
CA GLY A 123 -2.81 3.22 5.97
C GLY A 123 -1.63 4.20 5.99
N GLU A 124 -1.60 5.05 7.00
CA GLU A 124 -0.53 6.02 7.25
C GLU A 124 0.86 5.34 7.31
N GLY A 125 1.82 5.91 6.59
CA GLY A 125 3.19 5.40 6.50
C GLY A 125 3.41 4.44 5.33
N THR A 126 2.36 4.05 4.59
CA THR A 126 2.48 3.17 3.42
C THR A 126 3.35 3.81 2.35
N ALA A 127 3.13 5.07 2.00
CA ALA A 127 3.85 5.76 0.93
C ALA A 127 5.37 5.79 1.17
N ALA A 128 5.80 5.94 2.43
CA ALA A 128 7.21 5.95 2.80
C ALA A 128 7.92 4.60 2.54
N LEU A 129 7.16 3.49 2.55
CA LEU A 129 7.69 2.14 2.33
C LEU A 129 7.79 1.77 0.85
N LEU A 130 7.15 2.54 -0.04
CA LEU A 130 7.16 2.31 -1.48
C LEU A 130 8.30 3.05 -2.20
N GLY A 131 9.06 3.87 -1.47
CA GLY A 131 10.25 4.56 -1.95
C GLY A 131 9.99 5.95 -2.54
N GLY A 132 11.07 6.58 -3.01
CA GLY A 132 11.07 7.96 -3.50
C GLY A 132 11.58 8.97 -2.48
N GLU A 133 11.86 10.19 -2.95
CA GLU A 133 12.31 11.31 -2.11
C GLU A 133 11.09 11.96 -1.43
N PRO A 134 11.15 12.27 -0.12
CA PRO A 134 10.06 12.96 0.56
C PRO A 134 9.93 14.40 0.05
N ILE A 135 8.71 14.81 -0.28
CA ILE A 135 8.34 16.16 -0.67
C ILE A 135 7.25 16.65 0.29
N THR A 136 7.56 17.69 1.05
CA THR A 136 6.62 18.33 1.98
C THR A 136 6.16 19.67 1.43
N LEU A 137 4.85 19.93 1.51
CA LEU A 137 4.26 21.18 1.04
C LEU A 137 3.04 21.58 1.90
N PRO A 138 2.70 22.89 1.94
CA PRO A 138 1.48 23.34 2.58
C PRO A 138 0.24 22.83 1.83
N THR A 139 -0.77 22.42 2.59
CA THR A 139 -2.07 21.95 2.10
C THR A 139 -3.14 22.16 3.19
N THR A 140 -4.30 21.52 3.05
CA THR A 140 -5.37 21.54 4.05
C THR A 140 -5.64 20.16 4.64
N THR A 141 -6.03 20.11 5.91
CA THR A 141 -6.59 18.90 6.52
C THR A 141 -7.96 18.57 5.92
N ALA A 142 -8.51 17.39 6.22
CA ALA A 142 -9.91 17.06 5.93
C ALA A 142 -10.92 18.08 6.47
N ALA A 143 -10.58 18.85 7.51
CA ALA A 143 -11.43 19.89 8.09
C ALA A 143 -11.18 21.29 7.49
N GLY A 144 -10.43 21.39 6.38
CA GLY A 144 -10.09 22.65 5.72
C GLY A 144 -9.08 23.52 6.48
N ARG A 145 -8.40 22.99 7.50
CA ARG A 145 -7.38 23.74 8.26
C ARG A 145 -6.04 23.68 7.54
N LEU A 146 -5.28 24.78 7.54
CA LEU A 146 -3.93 24.77 6.98
C LEU A 146 -3.03 23.77 7.72
N THR A 147 -2.25 23.01 6.95
CA THR A 147 -1.30 22.04 7.44
C THR A 147 -0.17 21.86 6.44
N GLU A 148 0.80 21.00 6.76
CA GLU A 148 1.78 20.49 5.81
C GLU A 148 1.58 18.99 5.69
N ALA A 149 1.74 18.47 4.48
CA ALA A 149 1.70 17.04 4.24
C ALA A 149 2.89 16.63 3.37
N THR A 150 3.29 15.36 3.51
CA THR A 150 4.43 14.80 2.79
C THR A 150 3.97 13.67 1.89
N TYR A 151 4.47 13.65 0.66
CA TYR A 151 4.39 12.50 -0.23
C TYR A 151 5.80 12.11 -0.69
N PHE A 152 5.93 10.99 -1.41
CA PHE A 152 7.23 10.50 -1.86
C PHE A 152 7.27 10.42 -3.38
N LEU A 153 8.31 10.98 -4.00
CA LEU A 153 8.47 11.01 -5.45
C LEU A 153 9.66 10.16 -5.88
N ASP A 154 9.40 9.07 -6.58
CA ASP A 154 10.43 8.36 -7.34
C ASP A 154 10.54 9.00 -8.74
N ARG A 155 11.67 9.68 -8.97
CA ARG A 155 11.95 10.37 -10.22
C ARG A 155 12.32 9.44 -11.36
N GLU A 156 12.87 8.26 -11.06
CA GLU A 156 13.28 7.28 -12.06
C GLU A 156 12.04 6.62 -12.67
N SER A 157 11.16 6.09 -11.83
CA SER A 157 9.89 5.51 -12.29
C SER A 157 8.81 6.55 -12.61
N ARG A 158 9.02 7.81 -12.20
CA ARG A 158 8.04 8.91 -12.29
C ARG A 158 6.74 8.59 -11.55
N THR A 159 6.88 7.94 -10.40
CA THR A 159 5.77 7.52 -9.54
C THR A 159 5.78 8.35 -8.27
N ALA A 160 4.61 8.89 -7.90
CA ALA A 160 4.43 9.47 -6.58
C ALA A 160 3.61 8.54 -5.69
N HIS A 161 4.08 8.30 -4.48
CA HIS A 161 3.39 7.56 -3.44
C HIS A 161 2.80 8.56 -2.43
N ILE A 162 1.48 8.50 -2.24
CA ILE A 162 0.73 9.44 -1.41
C ILE A 162 -0.14 8.64 -0.44
N ASP A 163 -0.06 8.94 0.85
CA ASP A 163 -1.05 8.47 1.82
C ASP A 163 -2.20 9.49 1.88
N VAL A 164 -3.44 9.07 1.67
CA VAL A 164 -4.61 9.96 1.88
C VAL A 164 -4.60 10.51 3.30
N ALA A 165 -4.17 9.70 4.27
CA ALA A 165 -4.07 10.10 5.67
C ALA A 165 -3.13 11.31 5.92
N ALA A 166 -2.18 11.60 5.02
CA ALA A 166 -1.25 12.72 5.19
C ALA A 166 -1.96 14.09 5.18
N ALA A 167 -3.01 14.23 4.36
CA ALA A 167 -3.79 15.47 4.26
C ALA A 167 -5.25 15.29 4.67
N SER A 168 -5.80 14.09 4.56
CA SER A 168 -7.23 13.82 4.78
C SER A 168 -7.43 12.71 5.83
N GLY A 169 -6.57 12.66 6.84
CA GLY A 169 -6.51 11.56 7.82
C GLY A 169 -7.35 11.74 9.08
N LEU A 170 -7.83 10.61 9.63
CA LEU A 170 -8.56 10.54 10.91
C LEU A 170 -7.82 11.20 12.09
N PRO A 171 -6.50 11.00 12.28
CA PRO A 171 -5.79 11.60 13.42
C PRO A 171 -5.92 13.13 13.49
N GLN A 172 -5.96 13.80 12.33
CA GLN A 172 -6.00 15.26 12.23
C GLN A 172 -7.34 15.85 12.68
N VAL A 173 -8.40 15.05 12.74
CA VAL A 173 -9.77 15.49 13.10
C VAL A 173 -10.34 14.74 14.30
N LYS A 174 -9.53 13.98 15.02
CA LYS A 174 -9.98 13.15 16.15
C LYS A 174 -10.74 13.93 17.22
N ASP A 175 -10.29 15.15 17.52
CA ASP A 175 -10.90 16.00 18.56
C ASP A 175 -12.16 16.73 18.08
N SER A 176 -12.36 16.82 16.76
CA SER A 176 -13.52 17.47 16.13
C SER A 176 -13.80 16.78 14.79
N PRO A 177 -14.52 15.64 14.83
CA PRO A 177 -14.83 14.86 13.64
C PRO A 177 -15.65 15.65 12.62
N VAL A 178 -15.48 15.33 11.34
CA VAL A 178 -16.10 16.03 10.20
C VAL A 178 -16.82 15.05 9.27
N PRO A 179 -17.76 14.22 9.76
CA PRO A 179 -18.34 13.11 8.98
C PRO A 179 -19.05 13.57 7.70
N LEU A 180 -19.71 14.74 7.75
CA LEU A 180 -20.44 15.32 6.60
C LEU A 180 -19.63 16.34 5.81
N THR A 181 -18.72 17.07 6.47
CA THR A 181 -18.01 18.21 5.87
C THR A 181 -16.59 17.89 5.46
N GLY A 182 -16.05 16.75 5.91
CA GLY A 182 -14.67 16.36 5.67
C GLY A 182 -14.42 16.05 4.19
N ASP A 183 -13.35 16.61 3.64
CA ASP A 183 -13.06 16.51 2.20
C ASP A 183 -11.60 16.15 1.86
N THR A 184 -11.41 15.76 0.61
CA THR A 184 -10.13 15.26 0.07
C THR A 184 -9.33 16.30 -0.72
N TYR A 185 -9.70 17.59 -0.66
CA TYR A 185 -9.04 18.67 -1.40
C TYR A 185 -7.54 18.73 -1.12
N GLY A 186 -7.16 18.62 0.15
CA GLY A 186 -5.76 18.64 0.55
C GLY A 186 -4.94 17.50 -0.06
N THR A 187 -5.55 16.32 -0.24
CA THR A 187 -4.93 15.19 -0.96
C THR A 187 -4.78 15.52 -2.45
N GLY A 188 -5.77 16.14 -3.07
CA GLY A 188 -5.70 16.58 -4.47
C GLY A 188 -4.61 17.63 -4.73
N VAL A 189 -4.31 18.49 -3.75
CA VAL A 189 -3.15 19.40 -3.81
C VAL A 189 -1.82 18.63 -3.92
N LEU A 190 -1.68 17.53 -3.17
CA LEU A 190 -0.48 16.67 -3.25
C LEU A 190 -0.36 16.01 -4.63
N VAL A 191 -1.47 15.54 -5.19
CA VAL A 191 -1.54 14.97 -6.54
C VAL A 191 -1.11 15.99 -7.59
N ALA A 192 -1.66 17.21 -7.53
CA ALA A 192 -1.32 18.28 -8.47
C ALA A 192 0.16 18.65 -8.40
N ASP A 193 0.71 18.79 -7.19
CA ASP A 193 2.14 19.08 -7.00
C ASP A 193 3.02 17.93 -7.51
N ALA A 194 2.71 16.68 -7.15
CA ALA A 194 3.42 15.50 -7.65
C ALA A 194 3.48 15.44 -9.18
N GLN A 195 2.33 15.66 -9.83
CA GLN A 195 2.29 15.72 -11.29
C GLN A 195 3.11 16.88 -11.84
N SER A 196 3.05 18.07 -11.22
CA SER A 196 3.83 19.24 -11.65
C SER A 196 5.34 18.98 -11.57
N ARG A 197 5.78 18.11 -10.66
CA ARG A 197 7.17 17.65 -10.51
C ARG A 197 7.54 16.49 -11.44
N GLY A 198 6.63 16.09 -12.31
CA GLY A 198 6.89 15.15 -13.40
C GLY A 198 6.35 13.74 -13.18
N ALA A 199 5.62 13.49 -12.09
CA ALA A 199 4.94 12.22 -11.89
C ALA A 199 3.98 11.93 -13.06
N ARG A 200 3.91 10.65 -13.41
CA ARG A 200 3.00 10.08 -14.43
C ARG A 200 2.11 9.01 -13.85
N ARG A 201 2.48 8.49 -12.68
CA ARG A 201 1.71 7.53 -11.90
C ARG A 201 1.57 8.02 -10.47
N ILE A 202 0.37 7.88 -9.92
CA ILE A 202 0.07 8.12 -8.52
C ILE A 202 -0.33 6.79 -7.89
N VAL A 203 0.43 6.37 -6.89
CA VAL A 203 0.04 5.30 -5.99
C VAL A 203 -0.55 5.95 -4.75
N LEU A 204 -1.87 5.82 -4.58
CA LEU A 204 -2.62 6.47 -3.50
C LEU A 204 -3.04 5.41 -2.47
N ALA A 205 -2.48 5.50 -1.26
CA ALA A 205 -2.84 4.62 -0.15
C ALA A 205 -4.08 5.16 0.57
N LEU A 206 -5.15 4.36 0.61
CA LEU A 206 -6.50 4.79 0.97
C LEU A 206 -6.84 4.62 2.47
N GLY A 207 -6.00 3.92 3.23
CA GLY A 207 -6.25 3.66 4.64
C GLY A 207 -6.15 4.93 5.50
N GLY A 208 -6.92 4.96 6.59
CA GLY A 208 -6.85 6.03 7.60
C GLY A 208 -7.55 7.35 7.22
N SER A 209 -8.31 7.40 6.12
CA SER A 209 -9.09 8.59 5.72
C SER A 209 -10.13 9.04 6.76
N ALA A 210 -10.37 10.35 6.86
CA ALA A 210 -11.42 10.97 7.67
C ALA A 210 -12.72 11.26 6.90
N THR A 211 -12.73 11.07 5.58
CA THR A 211 -13.71 11.70 4.67
C THR A 211 -14.70 10.69 4.10
N LEU A 212 -15.86 11.16 3.61
CA LEU A 212 -16.89 10.39 2.89
C LEU A 212 -17.40 11.21 1.69
N ASP A 213 -16.48 11.83 0.94
CA ASP A 213 -16.78 12.82 -0.10
C ASP A 213 -16.73 12.25 -1.52
N GLY A 214 -16.56 10.93 -1.70
CA GLY A 214 -16.46 10.29 -3.01
C GLY A 214 -15.26 10.72 -3.85
N GLY A 215 -14.24 11.33 -3.24
CA GLY A 215 -13.08 11.90 -3.95
C GLY A 215 -13.37 13.24 -4.63
N THR A 216 -14.52 13.87 -4.37
CA THR A 216 -14.88 15.18 -4.97
C THR A 216 -13.94 16.30 -4.55
N GLY A 217 -13.34 16.24 -3.35
CA GLY A 217 -12.28 17.16 -2.95
C GLY A 217 -11.05 17.08 -3.86
N ILE A 218 -10.58 15.85 -4.17
CA ILE A 218 -9.49 15.64 -5.15
C ILE A 218 -9.87 16.24 -6.50
N LEU A 219 -11.08 15.96 -7.00
CA LEU A 219 -11.53 16.53 -8.28
C LEU A 219 -11.49 18.06 -8.27
N ALA A 220 -12.01 18.70 -7.21
CA ALA A 220 -12.01 20.14 -7.07
C ALA A 220 -10.59 20.74 -7.04
N ALA A 221 -9.65 20.10 -6.33
CA ALA A 221 -8.25 20.53 -6.29
C ALA A 221 -7.55 20.40 -7.66
N LEU A 222 -7.99 19.46 -8.50
CA LEU A 222 -7.53 19.33 -9.88
C LEU A 222 -8.28 20.25 -10.85
N GLY A 223 -9.23 21.07 -10.39
CA GLY A 223 -9.98 22.02 -11.20
C GLY A 223 -11.25 21.44 -11.85
N ALA A 224 -11.68 20.24 -11.44
CA ALA A 224 -12.98 19.67 -11.79
C ALA A 224 -13.99 19.98 -10.66
N ALA A 225 -14.77 21.05 -10.82
CA ALA A 225 -15.60 21.61 -9.76
C ALA A 225 -17.02 21.01 -9.73
N PRO A 226 -17.46 20.40 -8.62
CA PRO A 226 -18.85 19.96 -8.48
C PRO A 226 -19.83 21.15 -8.46
N GLN A 227 -20.89 21.05 -9.27
CA GLN A 227 -21.90 22.12 -9.42
C GLN A 227 -23.32 21.58 -9.26
N ALA A 228 -24.19 22.43 -8.71
CA ALA A 228 -25.62 22.18 -8.62
C ALA A 228 -26.33 22.43 -9.96
N ALA A 229 -27.61 22.10 -10.05
CA ALA A 229 -28.45 22.36 -11.24
C ALA A 229 -28.42 23.84 -11.69
N SER A 230 -28.23 24.76 -10.74
CA SER A 230 -28.16 26.20 -11.00
C SER A 230 -26.81 26.66 -11.57
N GLY A 231 -25.80 25.78 -11.64
CA GLY A 231 -24.40 26.12 -11.95
C GLY A 231 -23.63 26.70 -10.75
N ALA A 232 -24.25 26.77 -9.57
CA ALA A 232 -23.56 27.22 -8.36
C ALA A 232 -22.57 26.14 -7.85
N PRO A 233 -21.40 26.54 -7.30
CA PRO A 233 -20.50 25.60 -6.63
C PRO A 233 -21.19 24.88 -5.47
N VAL A 234 -20.96 23.58 -5.36
CA VAL A 234 -21.42 22.79 -4.22
C VAL A 234 -20.37 22.83 -3.11
N PRO A 235 -20.74 23.03 -1.83
CA PRO A 235 -19.78 22.96 -0.73
C PRO A 235 -19.08 21.61 -0.64
N HIS A 236 -17.88 21.58 -0.08
CA HIS A 236 -17.11 20.36 0.12
C HIS A 236 -17.77 19.41 1.15
N GLY A 237 -17.45 18.12 1.01
CA GLY A 237 -17.83 17.07 1.97
C GLY A 237 -18.99 16.18 1.52
N GLY A 238 -19.08 15.02 2.15
CA GLY A 238 -20.07 13.97 1.83
C GLY A 238 -21.53 14.39 2.00
N GLY A 239 -21.82 15.30 2.92
CA GLY A 239 -23.18 15.77 3.21
C GLY A 239 -23.80 16.60 2.08
N TRP A 240 -23.00 17.05 1.12
CA TRP A 240 -23.46 17.89 0.00
C TRP A 240 -23.50 17.16 -1.34
N LEU A 241 -23.11 15.88 -1.41
CA LEU A 241 -23.02 15.18 -2.71
C LEU A 241 -24.37 15.06 -3.41
N LYS A 242 -25.47 15.02 -2.65
CA LYS A 242 -26.84 15.03 -3.19
C LYS A 242 -27.21 16.28 -4.00
N ALA A 243 -26.46 17.38 -3.82
CA ALA A 243 -26.67 18.63 -4.54
C ALA A 243 -25.86 18.70 -5.84
N ILE A 244 -24.98 17.73 -6.11
CA ILE A 244 -24.13 17.71 -7.32
C ILE A 244 -24.95 17.20 -8.49
N GLU A 245 -25.08 18.00 -9.54
CA GLU A 245 -25.77 17.59 -10.78
C GLU A 245 -24.81 17.37 -11.93
N HIS A 246 -23.65 18.04 -11.93
CA HIS A 246 -22.57 17.81 -12.88
C HIS A 246 -21.24 18.30 -12.32
N ILE A 247 -20.15 17.94 -13.00
CA ILE A 247 -18.80 18.41 -12.70
C ILE A 247 -18.35 19.35 -13.83
N ASP A 248 -18.03 20.60 -13.49
CA ASP A 248 -17.46 21.56 -14.42
C ASP A 248 -15.96 21.32 -14.58
N THR A 249 -15.55 21.04 -15.82
CA THR A 249 -14.17 20.72 -16.18
C THR A 249 -13.45 21.88 -16.88
N ALA A 250 -14.02 23.08 -16.91
CA ALA A 250 -13.45 24.23 -17.63
C ALA A 250 -12.05 24.62 -17.12
N GLN A 251 -11.75 24.35 -15.85
CA GLN A 251 -10.45 24.62 -15.22
C GLN A 251 -9.65 23.35 -14.91
N LEU A 252 -10.03 22.22 -15.49
CA LEU A 252 -9.38 20.95 -15.21
C LEU A 252 -7.90 21.00 -15.59
N ASN A 253 -7.03 20.70 -14.63
CA ASN A 253 -5.62 20.42 -14.85
C ASN A 253 -5.50 19.06 -15.55
N ILE A 254 -5.61 19.08 -16.89
CA ILE A 254 -5.57 17.88 -17.74
C ILE A 254 -4.31 17.03 -17.46
N PRO A 255 -3.08 17.58 -17.35
CA PRO A 255 -1.92 16.79 -16.99
C PRO A 255 -2.04 16.02 -15.66
N ALA A 256 -2.61 16.61 -14.62
CA ALA A 256 -2.84 15.95 -13.33
C ALA A 256 -3.99 14.94 -13.38
N ALA A 257 -5.00 15.20 -14.19
CA ALA A 257 -6.10 14.26 -14.42
C ALA A 257 -5.66 13.02 -15.21
N GLY A 258 -4.72 13.17 -16.14
CA GLY A 258 -4.21 12.12 -17.01
C GLY A 258 -2.98 11.39 -16.46
N VAL A 259 -2.96 11.08 -15.17
CA VAL A 259 -1.96 10.17 -14.57
C VAL A 259 -2.53 8.76 -14.47
N ASP A 260 -1.65 7.76 -14.43
CA ASP A 260 -2.04 6.41 -14.04
C ASP A 260 -2.32 6.37 -12.53
N TRP A 261 -3.40 5.71 -12.12
CA TRP A 261 -3.77 5.58 -10.72
C TRP A 261 -3.64 4.13 -10.25
N VAL A 262 -2.93 3.95 -9.14
CA VAL A 262 -2.91 2.71 -8.37
C VAL A 262 -3.45 3.04 -6.98
N LEU A 263 -4.62 2.52 -6.65
CA LEU A 263 -5.29 2.75 -5.38
C LEU A 263 -5.03 1.57 -4.46
N LEU A 264 -4.32 1.78 -3.36
CA LEU A 264 -4.06 0.73 -2.37
C LEU A 264 -5.18 0.72 -1.34
N ALA A 265 -6.01 -0.33 -1.37
CA ALA A 265 -7.13 -0.53 -0.46
C ALA A 265 -6.92 -1.80 0.39
N ASP A 266 -7.17 -1.69 1.68
CA ASP A 266 -7.15 -2.80 2.65
C ASP A 266 -8.52 -3.49 2.78
N VAL A 267 -9.54 -2.97 2.10
CA VAL A 267 -10.92 -3.43 2.15
C VAL A 267 -11.51 -3.61 0.76
N THR A 268 -12.44 -4.55 0.63
CA THR A 268 -13.20 -4.80 -0.62
C THR A 268 -14.61 -4.20 -0.59
N ALA A 269 -14.89 -3.33 0.38
CA ALA A 269 -16.19 -2.70 0.56
C ALA A 269 -16.68 -2.02 -0.74
N PRO A 270 -17.94 -2.24 -1.17
CA PRO A 270 -18.57 -1.47 -2.23
C PRO A 270 -18.82 -0.03 -1.77
N VAL A 271 -19.28 0.84 -2.68
CA VAL A 271 -19.62 2.23 -2.34
C VAL A 271 -20.81 2.29 -1.40
N THR A 272 -21.87 1.53 -1.72
CA THR A 272 -23.15 1.49 -0.99
C THR A 272 -23.55 0.05 -0.64
N GLY A 273 -24.56 -0.12 0.21
CA GLY A 273 -25.09 -1.38 0.70
C GLY A 273 -24.72 -1.63 2.17
N GLU A 274 -25.09 -2.80 2.69
CA GLU A 274 -24.85 -3.16 4.11
C GLU A 274 -23.39 -3.04 4.53
N ASN A 275 -22.47 -3.37 3.61
CA ASN A 275 -21.02 -3.25 3.80
C ASN A 275 -20.42 -2.04 3.05
N GLY A 276 -21.24 -1.05 2.71
CA GLY A 276 -20.85 0.15 1.97
C GLY A 276 -20.00 1.13 2.78
N ALA A 277 -19.51 2.18 2.11
CA ALA A 277 -18.58 3.13 2.69
C ALA A 277 -19.15 3.85 3.93
N ALA A 278 -20.39 4.35 3.84
CA ALA A 278 -21.02 5.10 4.93
C ALA A 278 -21.34 4.19 6.12
N ARG A 279 -21.99 3.04 5.88
CA ARG A 279 -22.36 2.10 6.95
C ARG A 279 -21.15 1.45 7.63
N GLY A 280 -20.14 1.06 6.85
CA GLY A 280 -18.96 0.38 7.34
C GLY A 280 -17.96 1.30 8.06
N PHE A 281 -17.80 2.54 7.59
CA PHE A 281 -16.72 3.42 8.06
C PHE A 281 -17.18 4.79 8.58
N GLY A 282 -18.44 5.16 8.41
CA GLY A 282 -19.00 6.42 8.94
C GLY A 282 -18.91 6.54 10.45
N PRO A 283 -19.33 5.53 11.25
CA PRO A 283 -19.34 5.63 12.71
C PRO A 283 -17.96 5.96 13.31
N GLN A 284 -16.88 5.34 12.82
CA GLN A 284 -15.52 5.64 13.29
C GLN A 284 -15.01 7.04 12.84
N LYS A 285 -15.65 7.64 11.83
CA LYS A 285 -15.40 9.01 11.35
C LYS A 285 -16.29 10.04 12.06
N GLY A 286 -17.09 9.61 13.04
CA GLY A 286 -17.96 10.46 13.84
C GLY A 286 -19.38 10.63 13.30
N ALA A 287 -19.78 9.87 12.27
CA ALA A 287 -21.13 9.92 11.72
C ALA A 287 -22.12 9.23 12.68
N ASP A 288 -23.22 9.91 13.02
CA ASP A 288 -24.34 9.26 13.70
C ASP A 288 -25.20 8.46 12.72
N ALA A 289 -26.25 7.81 13.21
CA ALA A 289 -27.12 6.98 12.37
C ALA A 289 -27.81 7.79 11.25
N SER A 290 -28.16 9.06 11.50
CA SER A 290 -28.79 9.93 10.49
C SER A 290 -27.78 10.42 9.47
N ASP A 291 -26.55 10.73 9.89
CA ASP A 291 -25.43 11.05 9.00
C ASP A 291 -25.13 9.88 8.06
N VAL A 292 -25.12 8.65 8.60
CA VAL A 292 -24.86 7.44 7.79
C VAL A 292 -25.90 7.26 6.69
N GLU A 293 -27.20 7.41 6.99
CA GLU A 293 -28.24 7.32 5.96
C GLU A 293 -28.14 8.45 4.92
N LEU A 294 -27.85 9.68 5.37
CA LEU A 294 -27.62 10.80 4.44
C LEU A 294 -26.44 10.53 3.52
N LEU A 295 -25.32 10.06 4.06
CA LEU A 295 -24.10 9.76 3.31
C LEU A 295 -24.31 8.59 2.33
N GLU A 296 -25.04 7.57 2.74
CA GLU A 296 -25.40 6.43 1.90
C GLU A 296 -26.18 6.90 0.66
N GLU A 297 -27.23 7.71 0.85
CA GLU A 297 -28.01 8.26 -0.24
C GLU A 297 -27.21 9.25 -1.11
N SER A 298 -26.29 9.99 -0.48
CA SER A 298 -25.42 10.98 -1.14
C SER A 298 -24.37 10.32 -2.03
N LEU A 299 -23.77 9.22 -1.58
CA LEU A 299 -22.84 8.41 -2.37
C LEU A 299 -23.56 7.66 -3.50
N ALA A 300 -24.74 7.10 -3.23
CA ALA A 300 -25.57 6.50 -4.28
C ALA A 300 -25.92 7.52 -5.37
N HIS A 301 -26.27 8.75 -4.97
CA HIS A 301 -26.52 9.85 -5.90
C HIS A 301 -25.27 10.18 -6.74
N LEU A 302 -24.12 10.35 -6.09
CA LEU A 302 -22.85 10.63 -6.77
C LEU A 302 -22.50 9.55 -7.81
N CYS A 303 -22.63 8.27 -7.46
CA CYS A 303 -22.41 7.15 -8.39
C CYS A 303 -23.29 7.25 -9.64
N ARG A 304 -24.56 7.66 -9.51
CA ARG A 304 -25.44 7.87 -10.67
C ARG A 304 -25.00 9.06 -11.52
N VAL A 305 -24.65 10.18 -10.90
CA VAL A 305 -24.22 11.39 -11.62
C VAL A 305 -22.92 11.16 -12.37
N LEU A 306 -21.98 10.46 -11.74
CA LEU A 306 -20.68 10.14 -12.31
C LEU A 306 -20.69 8.85 -13.14
N ASP A 307 -21.83 8.15 -13.24
CA ASP A 307 -22.02 6.87 -13.93
C ASP A 307 -20.90 5.87 -13.59
N VAL A 308 -20.77 5.61 -12.28
CA VAL A 308 -19.86 4.64 -11.67
C VAL A 308 -20.67 3.59 -10.94
N ASP A 309 -20.36 2.32 -11.18
CA ASP A 309 -20.98 1.18 -10.51
C ASP A 309 -20.73 1.21 -8.99
N PRO A 310 -21.78 1.38 -8.15
CA PRO A 310 -21.61 1.44 -6.70
C PRO A 310 -21.31 0.08 -6.06
N GLU A 311 -21.56 -1.03 -6.75
CA GLU A 311 -21.33 -2.39 -6.23
C GLU A 311 -19.89 -2.86 -6.44
N ARG A 312 -19.09 -2.09 -7.17
CA ARG A 312 -17.72 -2.46 -7.51
C ARG A 312 -16.88 -2.69 -6.24
N PRO A 313 -16.26 -3.87 -6.07
CA PRO A 313 -15.45 -4.16 -4.90
C PRO A 313 -14.28 -3.16 -4.72
N GLY A 314 -14.09 -2.71 -3.49
CA GLY A 314 -13.03 -1.76 -3.10
C GLY A 314 -13.36 -0.30 -3.41
N TYR A 315 -14.45 0.01 -4.13
CA TYR A 315 -14.79 1.40 -4.44
C TYR A 315 -15.35 2.17 -3.26
N GLY A 316 -15.69 1.52 -2.15
CA GLY A 316 -16.02 2.18 -0.88
C GLY A 316 -14.80 2.66 -0.07
N ALA A 317 -13.59 2.27 -0.47
CA ALA A 317 -12.37 2.61 0.24
C ALA A 317 -12.16 4.14 0.33
N ALA A 318 -11.58 4.58 1.44
CA ALA A 318 -11.35 6.00 1.76
C ALA A 318 -12.57 6.93 1.63
N GLY A 319 -13.78 6.45 1.91
CA GLY A 319 -14.98 7.28 1.71
C GLY A 319 -15.35 7.44 0.24
N ALA A 320 -15.11 6.38 -0.52
CA ALA A 320 -15.39 6.26 -1.94
C ALA A 320 -14.55 7.13 -2.89
N ILE A 321 -13.31 7.48 -2.52
CA ILE A 321 -12.35 8.14 -3.41
C ILE A 321 -12.25 7.47 -4.80
N PRO A 322 -12.24 6.11 -4.92
CA PRO A 322 -12.20 5.46 -6.22
C PRO A 322 -13.30 5.90 -7.20
N VAL A 323 -14.46 6.37 -6.71
CA VAL A 323 -15.55 6.87 -7.56
C VAL A 323 -15.12 8.11 -8.36
N GLY A 324 -14.59 9.14 -7.69
CA GLY A 324 -14.08 10.34 -8.35
C GLY A 324 -12.92 10.04 -9.29
N ILE A 325 -11.98 9.18 -8.88
CA ILE A 325 -10.82 8.80 -9.71
C ILE A 325 -11.25 8.01 -10.96
N ALA A 326 -12.19 7.08 -10.82
CA ALA A 326 -12.74 6.32 -11.95
C ALA A 326 -13.44 7.23 -12.96
N TRP A 327 -14.25 8.18 -12.47
CA TRP A 327 -14.87 9.18 -13.33
C TRP A 327 -13.83 10.02 -14.09
N LEU A 328 -12.78 10.46 -13.39
CA LEU A 328 -11.71 11.26 -13.98
C LEU A 328 -10.96 10.48 -15.08
N SER A 329 -10.62 9.22 -14.81
CA SER A 329 -9.97 8.35 -15.79
C SER A 329 -10.83 8.16 -17.03
N ARG A 330 -12.13 7.89 -16.86
CA ARG A 330 -13.06 7.74 -17.97
C ARG A 330 -13.27 9.03 -18.76
N LEU A 331 -13.26 10.18 -18.09
CA LEU A 331 -13.31 11.48 -18.76
C LEU A 331 -12.09 11.70 -19.68
N ILE A 332 -10.90 11.34 -19.21
CA ILE A 332 -9.64 11.58 -19.93
C ILE A 332 -9.37 10.52 -21.02
N TYR A 333 -9.64 9.25 -20.72
CA TYR A 333 -9.24 8.11 -21.55
C TYR A 333 -10.40 7.36 -22.20
N GLY A 334 -11.64 7.60 -21.77
CA GLY A 334 -12.83 6.88 -22.25
C GLY A 334 -13.08 5.52 -21.59
N ASP A 335 -12.17 5.04 -20.75
CA ASP A 335 -12.28 3.79 -20.01
C ASP A 335 -11.62 3.88 -18.63
N LEU A 336 -11.49 2.74 -17.94
CA LEU A 336 -10.91 2.62 -16.60
C LEU A 336 -9.54 1.92 -16.62
N GLY A 337 -8.92 1.77 -17.80
CA GLY A 337 -7.64 1.08 -17.97
C GLY A 337 -6.46 1.75 -17.28
N HIS A 338 -6.64 2.99 -16.82
CA HIS A 338 -5.66 3.78 -16.09
C HIS A 338 -5.93 3.84 -14.58
N VAL A 339 -6.84 3.01 -14.05
CA VAL A 339 -7.11 2.90 -12.61
C VAL A 339 -7.06 1.44 -12.19
N GLU A 340 -6.14 1.14 -11.27
CA GLU A 340 -6.04 -0.17 -10.64
C GLU A 340 -6.32 -0.06 -9.14
N VAL A 341 -7.09 -0.99 -8.58
CA VAL A 341 -7.28 -1.10 -7.13
C VAL A 341 -6.57 -2.38 -6.68
N LEU A 342 -5.58 -2.23 -5.80
CA LEU A 342 -4.73 -3.32 -5.33
C LEU A 342 -4.79 -3.46 -3.80
N PRO A 343 -4.61 -4.68 -3.26
CA PRO A 343 -4.42 -4.87 -1.83
C PRO A 343 -3.13 -4.18 -1.35
N GLY A 344 -3.24 -3.28 -0.38
CA GLY A 344 -2.09 -2.49 0.09
C GLY A 344 -0.97 -3.33 0.70
N ALA A 345 -1.30 -4.28 1.57
CA ALA A 345 -0.30 -5.18 2.18
C ALA A 345 0.49 -5.98 1.13
N ALA A 346 -0.17 -6.44 0.06
CA ALA A 346 0.50 -7.16 -1.02
C ALA A 346 1.43 -6.25 -1.83
N ALA A 347 1.02 -5.01 -2.09
CA ALA A 347 1.85 -4.03 -2.79
C ALA A 347 3.11 -3.68 -1.99
N VAL A 348 2.99 -3.46 -0.68
CA VAL A 348 4.14 -3.20 0.20
C VAL A 348 5.03 -4.44 0.30
N ALA A 349 4.47 -5.65 0.41
CA ALA A 349 5.25 -6.89 0.44
C ALA A 349 6.12 -7.04 -0.82
N ALA A 350 5.56 -6.72 -1.99
CA ALA A 350 6.28 -6.75 -3.25
C ALA A 350 7.39 -5.69 -3.29
N ALA A 351 7.10 -4.45 -2.90
CA ALA A 351 8.10 -3.37 -2.85
C ALA A 351 9.27 -3.70 -1.90
N GLN A 352 8.99 -4.41 -0.80
CA GLN A 352 10.00 -4.82 0.17
C GLN A 352 10.76 -6.09 -0.20
N GLY A 353 10.45 -6.74 -1.34
CA GLY A 353 11.02 -8.03 -1.73
C GLY A 353 10.76 -9.12 -0.68
N LEU A 354 9.59 -9.06 -0.01
CA LEU A 354 9.30 -9.87 1.16
C LEU A 354 9.27 -11.36 0.82
N LYS A 355 8.72 -11.72 -0.35
CA LYS A 355 8.64 -13.09 -0.82
C LYS A 355 10.03 -13.73 -0.96
N GLU A 356 10.97 -13.01 -1.55
CA GLU A 356 12.35 -13.45 -1.76
C GLU A 356 13.10 -13.57 -0.43
N LYS A 357 12.87 -12.62 0.49
CA LYS A 357 13.42 -12.66 1.84
C LYS A 357 12.92 -13.87 2.63
N ILE A 358 11.61 -14.17 2.57
CA ILE A 358 10.99 -15.28 3.31
C ILE A 358 11.37 -16.66 2.73
N ALA A 359 11.58 -16.78 1.41
CA ALA A 359 11.85 -18.06 0.76
C ALA A 359 13.06 -18.82 1.33
N GLY A 360 14.05 -18.10 1.87
CA GLY A 360 15.24 -18.67 2.52
C GLY A 360 15.32 -18.42 4.02
N ALA A 361 14.22 -18.03 4.66
CA ALA A 361 14.17 -17.73 6.09
C ALA A 361 13.80 -18.96 6.93
N ASP A 362 14.35 -19.03 8.14
CA ASP A 362 13.97 -20.02 9.15
C ASP A 362 12.82 -19.51 10.03
N LEU A 363 12.76 -18.19 10.24
CA LEU A 363 11.75 -17.50 11.04
C LEU A 363 11.35 -16.20 10.33
N VAL A 364 10.05 -15.92 10.29
CA VAL A 364 9.51 -14.59 9.97
C VAL A 364 8.73 -14.07 11.16
N VAL A 365 9.09 -12.89 11.63
CA VAL A 365 8.45 -12.21 12.76
C VAL A 365 7.66 -11.03 12.25
N THR A 366 6.40 -10.94 12.63
CA THR A 366 5.53 -9.79 12.38
C THR A 366 4.94 -9.27 13.69
N ALA A 367 4.36 -8.08 13.64
CA ALA A 367 3.68 -7.49 14.76
C ALA A 367 2.49 -6.64 14.32
N GLU A 368 1.45 -6.61 15.16
CA GLU A 368 0.28 -5.75 14.99
C GLU A 368 -0.30 -5.36 16.35
N GLY A 369 -1.22 -4.39 16.38
CA GLY A 369 -1.85 -3.96 17.62
C GLY A 369 -2.77 -5.03 18.24
N THR A 370 -3.67 -5.60 17.44
CA THR A 370 -4.62 -6.62 17.90
C THR A 370 -4.88 -7.58 16.76
N VAL A 371 -4.69 -8.88 17.02
CA VAL A 371 -5.06 -9.94 16.08
C VAL A 371 -6.57 -10.14 16.13
N ASP A 372 -7.24 -9.99 14.99
CA ASP A 372 -8.65 -10.30 14.80
C ASP A 372 -8.88 -11.03 13.46
N GLU A 373 -10.13 -11.41 13.17
CA GLU A 373 -10.45 -12.08 11.90
C GLU A 373 -10.13 -11.23 10.66
N GLN A 374 -10.11 -9.90 10.80
CA GLN A 374 -9.76 -8.98 9.71
C GLN A 374 -8.24 -8.89 9.50
N SER A 375 -7.42 -9.18 10.51
CA SER A 375 -5.95 -9.29 10.38
C SER A 375 -5.51 -10.29 9.30
N PHE A 376 -6.36 -11.28 9.01
CA PHE A 376 -6.13 -12.28 7.96
C PHE A 376 -6.79 -11.95 6.62
N ARG A 377 -7.56 -10.86 6.51
CA ARG A 377 -8.27 -10.46 5.30
C ARG A 377 -7.62 -9.23 4.68
N GLY A 378 -6.59 -9.43 3.86
CA GLY A 378 -5.95 -8.35 3.09
C GLY A 378 -5.01 -7.44 3.89
N LYS A 379 -4.80 -7.71 5.19
CA LYS A 379 -3.86 -6.98 6.06
C LYS A 379 -2.49 -7.66 6.15
N VAL A 380 -1.55 -6.98 6.82
CA VAL A 380 -0.14 -7.41 6.94
C VAL A 380 0.02 -8.81 7.50
N LEU A 381 -0.63 -9.16 8.63
CA LEU A 381 -0.47 -10.49 9.24
C LEU A 381 -0.88 -11.59 8.27
N GLY A 382 -2.03 -11.46 7.61
CA GLY A 382 -2.49 -12.41 6.59
C GLY A 382 -1.48 -12.58 5.46
N ALA A 383 -1.00 -11.48 4.87
CA ALA A 383 -0.02 -11.51 3.78
C ALA A 383 1.30 -12.18 4.20
N VAL A 384 1.81 -11.86 5.40
CA VAL A 384 3.03 -12.47 5.94
C VAL A 384 2.82 -13.96 6.21
N ALA A 385 1.68 -14.34 6.79
CA ALA A 385 1.35 -15.74 7.10
C ALA A 385 1.20 -16.59 5.83
N GLU A 386 0.62 -16.05 4.77
CA GLU A 386 0.52 -16.72 3.47
C GLU A 386 1.89 -16.94 2.82
N LEU A 387 2.75 -15.92 2.84
CA LEU A 387 4.13 -16.04 2.34
C LEU A 387 4.95 -17.03 3.18
N ALA A 388 4.80 -17.01 4.50
CA ALA A 388 5.45 -17.94 5.41
C ALA A 388 5.03 -19.39 5.13
N ARG A 389 3.73 -19.65 4.94
CA ARG A 389 3.18 -20.98 4.61
C ARG A 389 3.70 -21.50 3.27
N GLY A 390 3.95 -20.60 2.32
CA GLY A 390 4.58 -20.95 1.04
C GLY A 390 6.07 -21.29 1.15
N ALA A 391 6.69 -21.04 2.31
CA ALA A 391 8.09 -21.30 2.60
C ALA A 391 8.24 -22.30 3.76
N VAL A 392 9.50 -22.59 4.14
CA VAL A 392 9.82 -23.41 5.33
C VAL A 392 9.88 -22.53 6.59
N ALA A 393 9.75 -21.21 6.45
CA ALA A 393 9.87 -20.24 7.53
C ALA A 393 8.74 -20.39 8.55
N ARG A 394 9.09 -20.45 9.83
CA ARG A 394 8.10 -20.40 10.91
C ARG A 394 7.57 -18.97 11.07
N LEU A 395 6.27 -18.83 11.35
CA LEU A 395 5.67 -17.54 11.70
C LEU A 395 5.83 -17.25 13.20
N GLY A 396 6.30 -16.06 13.54
CA GLY A 396 6.26 -15.48 14.88
C GLY A 396 5.42 -14.20 14.89
N VAL A 397 4.50 -14.07 15.85
CA VAL A 397 3.58 -12.93 15.95
C VAL A 397 3.75 -12.26 17.31
N ALA A 398 4.04 -10.96 17.31
CA ALA A 398 4.01 -10.12 18.50
C ALA A 398 2.79 -9.18 18.42
N ALA A 399 1.85 -9.25 19.37
CA ALA A 399 0.70 -8.33 19.32
C ALA A 399 0.21 -7.90 20.70
N GLY A 400 -0.45 -6.74 20.77
CA GLY A 400 -1.04 -6.26 22.02
C GLY A 400 -2.16 -7.17 22.55
N ARG A 401 -2.85 -7.86 21.64
CA ARG A 401 -3.84 -8.89 21.99
C ARG A 401 -3.87 -10.00 20.93
N ILE A 402 -3.80 -11.25 21.40
CA ILE A 402 -3.90 -12.46 20.57
C ILE A 402 -4.98 -13.37 21.16
N PRO A 403 -6.20 -13.38 20.60
CA PRO A 403 -7.22 -14.36 20.98
C PRO A 403 -6.78 -15.80 20.69
N GLU A 404 -7.23 -16.74 21.52
CA GLU A 404 -6.92 -18.16 21.37
C GLU A 404 -7.49 -18.73 20.06
N GLY A 405 -6.71 -19.58 19.37
CA GLY A 405 -7.15 -20.27 18.15
C GLY A 405 -7.14 -19.46 16.85
N LEU A 406 -6.72 -18.18 16.87
CA LEU A 406 -6.67 -17.36 15.66
C LEU A 406 -5.40 -17.53 14.82
N LEU A 407 -4.28 -17.94 15.43
CA LEU A 407 -3.02 -18.10 14.71
C LEU A 407 -2.92 -19.48 14.03
N PRO A 408 -2.20 -19.59 12.89
CA PRO A 408 -1.92 -20.87 12.26
C PRO A 408 -1.20 -21.85 13.19
N GLU A 409 -1.43 -23.15 13.00
CA GLU A 409 -0.73 -24.19 13.76
C GLU A 409 0.80 -24.07 13.61
N GLY A 410 1.52 -24.19 14.73
CA GLY A 410 2.99 -24.08 14.77
C GLY A 410 3.54 -22.65 14.81
N ALA A 411 2.68 -21.62 14.72
CA ALA A 411 3.09 -20.23 14.92
C ALA A 411 3.56 -19.98 16.36
N LEU A 412 4.58 -19.14 16.51
CA LEU A 412 5.02 -18.60 17.78
C LEU A 412 4.23 -17.31 18.06
N ALA A 413 3.87 -17.08 19.32
CA ALA A 413 3.03 -15.95 19.70
C ALA A 413 3.55 -15.31 20.99
N GLU A 414 3.68 -13.99 20.99
CA GLU A 414 4.01 -13.20 22.18
C GLU A 414 3.05 -12.03 22.31
N THR A 415 2.41 -11.93 23.48
CA THR A 415 1.56 -10.78 23.79
C THR A 415 2.43 -9.64 24.34
N LEU A 416 2.25 -8.43 23.85
CA LEU A 416 3.01 -7.25 24.31
C LEU A 416 2.59 -6.90 25.75
N GLU A 417 3.58 -6.87 26.65
CA GLU A 417 3.35 -6.62 28.08
C GLU A 417 2.97 -5.16 28.36
N GLU A 418 1.91 -4.93 29.12
CA GLU A 418 1.56 -3.60 29.60
C GLU A 418 2.54 -3.10 30.68
N GLY A 419 2.61 -1.78 30.88
CA GLY A 419 3.37 -1.16 31.97
C GLY A 419 4.81 -0.75 31.66
N VAL A 420 5.29 -0.98 30.43
CA VAL A 420 6.56 -0.44 29.91
C VAL A 420 6.36 0.26 28.56
N GLY A 421 7.32 1.07 28.11
CA GLY A 421 7.25 1.75 26.81
C GLY A 421 7.25 0.76 25.63
N VAL A 422 6.58 1.12 24.53
CA VAL A 422 6.37 0.26 23.35
C VAL A 422 7.67 -0.31 22.75
N GLU A 423 8.76 0.46 22.79
CA GLU A 423 10.10 0.00 22.39
C GLU A 423 10.54 -1.21 23.21
N GLU A 424 10.43 -1.13 24.54
CA GLU A 424 10.82 -2.22 25.43
C GLU A 424 9.87 -3.41 25.30
N GLN A 425 8.57 -3.18 25.07
CA GLN A 425 7.62 -4.26 24.80
C GLN A 425 8.03 -5.07 23.57
N LEU A 426 8.30 -4.39 22.46
CA LEU A 426 8.68 -5.02 21.20
C LEU A 426 10.06 -5.69 21.28
N ARG A 427 11.01 -5.08 22.00
CA ARG A 427 12.32 -5.68 22.28
C ARG A 427 12.20 -6.97 23.10
N ARG A 428 11.33 -7.00 24.12
CA ARG A 428 11.05 -8.22 24.90
C ARG A 428 10.38 -9.28 24.05
N ALA A 429 9.38 -8.92 23.25
CA ALA A 429 8.70 -9.84 22.36
C ALA A 429 9.66 -10.48 21.35
N GLY A 430 10.53 -9.67 20.73
CA GLY A 430 11.56 -10.18 19.82
C GLY A 430 12.51 -11.18 20.50
N ARG A 431 12.92 -10.90 21.74
CA ARG A 431 13.77 -11.80 22.53
C ARG A 431 13.08 -13.15 22.80
N ARG A 432 11.83 -13.11 23.29
CA ARG A 432 11.07 -14.32 23.63
C ARG A 432 10.77 -15.17 22.40
N LEU A 433 10.40 -14.54 21.27
CA LEU A 433 10.23 -15.23 19.99
C LEU A 433 11.54 -15.92 19.55
N GLY A 434 12.69 -15.25 19.73
CA GLY A 434 14.00 -15.84 19.44
C GLY A 434 14.34 -17.04 20.34
N GLU A 435 14.04 -16.95 21.64
CA GLU A 435 14.22 -18.03 22.62
C GLU A 435 13.31 -19.24 22.30
N ALA A 436 12.04 -18.98 21.95
CA ALA A 436 11.07 -19.99 21.56
C ALA A 436 11.44 -20.67 20.23
N TYR A 437 11.97 -19.91 19.26
CA TYR A 437 12.52 -20.49 18.04
C TYR A 437 13.71 -21.42 18.35
N ARG A 438 14.66 -20.94 19.17
CA ARG A 438 15.85 -21.70 19.57
C ARG A 438 15.49 -23.03 20.24
N SER A 439 14.56 -23.01 21.20
CA SER A 439 14.19 -24.20 21.96
C SER A 439 13.64 -25.31 21.06
N ILE A 440 12.82 -24.94 20.07
CA ILE A 440 12.25 -25.91 19.12
C ILE A 440 13.31 -26.40 18.13
N ALA A 441 14.18 -25.50 17.63
CA ALA A 441 15.27 -25.88 16.74
C ALA A 441 16.24 -26.87 17.39
N THR A 442 16.50 -26.73 18.70
CA THR A 442 17.35 -27.66 19.46
C THR A 442 16.70 -29.02 19.77
N VAL A 443 15.37 -29.12 19.71
CA VAL A 443 14.63 -30.39 19.96
C VAL A 443 14.49 -31.23 18.68
N GLN A 444 14.58 -30.60 17.51
CA GLN A 444 14.41 -31.25 16.20
C GLN A 444 15.75 -31.62 15.51
N GLY A 445 16.90 -31.32 16.13
CA GLY A 445 18.25 -31.49 15.58
C GLY A 445 19.11 -32.53 16.28
#